data_AF-A0A934MGE3-F1
#
_entry.id   AF-A0A934MGE3-F1
#
_cell.length_a   1.000
_cell.length_b   1.000
_cell.length_c   1.000
_cell.angle_alpha   90.00
_cell.angle_beta   90.00
_cell.angle_gamma   90.00
#
_symmetry.space_group_name_H-M   'P 1'
#
loop_
_entity.id
_entity.type
_entity.pdbx_description
1 polymer ?
#
loop_
_entity_poly.entity_id
_entity_poly.type
_entity_poly.pdbx_seq_one_letter_code
_entity_poly.pdbx_strand_id
1 'polypeptide(L)'
;MRISEKLELVSSIGRELQSRYTFDEIDSFLVEFGITPPSDGNWGSKWVYSKEALRGCPEDTILRIASELGMPVGGAPASASLAPPKNWSGTKAFRLFISHLAVEKAKAKRLKDCLAPYGVAGFVAHEDIHPTLEWQSEIERALWAMDAFVAIHTPDFSKSIWCQQEVGFALGRGVKIISLRMGEDPTGFIGKHQAIARRNRPAEDIAKEISDILADDPRTSARLDEGKREISPHIEDNLPF
;
A
#
# COMPACT_ATOMS: atom_id res chain seq x y z
N MET A 1 -17.81 10.72 -11.75
CA MET A 1 -16.71 10.96 -12.71
C MET A 1 -17.19 11.92 -13.81
N ARG A 2 -16.33 12.71 -14.49
CA ARG A 2 -16.77 13.56 -15.61
C ARG A 2 -17.27 12.69 -16.76
N ILE A 3 -18.23 13.17 -17.55
CA ILE A 3 -18.79 12.40 -18.68
C ILE A 3 -17.69 11.95 -19.66
N SER A 4 -16.73 12.83 -19.96
CA SER A 4 -15.58 12.50 -20.81
C SER A 4 -14.72 11.37 -20.24
N GLU A 5 -14.47 11.37 -18.92
CA GLU A 5 -13.70 10.34 -18.24
C GLU A 5 -14.45 8.99 -18.24
N LYS A 6 -15.77 9.02 -18.07
CA LYS A 6 -16.62 7.82 -18.17
C LYS A 6 -16.56 7.21 -19.57
N LEU A 7 -16.62 8.02 -20.62
CA LEU A 7 -16.53 7.55 -21.99
C LEU A 7 -15.15 6.97 -22.33
N GLU A 8 -14.07 7.59 -21.84
CA GLU A 8 -12.71 7.05 -21.96
C GLU A 8 -12.54 5.71 -21.24
N LEU A 9 -13.11 5.59 -20.04
CA LEU A 9 -13.07 4.35 -19.27
C LEU A 9 -13.84 3.23 -19.98
N VAL A 10 -15.05 3.50 -20.46
CA VAL A 10 -15.84 2.53 -21.26
C VAL A 10 -15.07 2.11 -22.52
N SER A 11 -14.42 3.06 -23.19
CA SER A 11 -13.58 2.77 -24.36
C SER A 11 -12.39 1.87 -24.00
N SER A 12 -11.79 2.07 -22.83
CA SER A 12 -10.65 1.28 -22.36
C SER A 12 -11.08 -0.13 -21.94
N ILE A 13 -12.20 -0.27 -21.22
CA ILE A 13 -12.81 -1.57 -20.88
C ILE A 13 -13.06 -2.39 -22.15
N GLY A 14 -13.66 -1.78 -23.18
CA GLY A 14 -13.91 -2.50 -24.43
C GLY A 14 -12.62 -3.00 -25.11
N ARG A 15 -11.49 -2.29 -24.97
CA ARG A 15 -10.20 -2.74 -25.54
C ARG A 15 -9.66 -3.92 -24.76
N GLU A 16 -9.79 -3.89 -23.44
CA GLU A 16 -9.35 -4.97 -22.56
C GLU A 16 -10.16 -6.25 -22.82
N LEU A 17 -11.49 -6.13 -22.87
CA LEU A 17 -12.39 -7.23 -23.22
C LEU A 17 -12.05 -7.82 -24.59
N GLN A 18 -11.83 -6.95 -25.60
CA GLN A 18 -11.40 -7.40 -26.93
C GLN A 18 -10.06 -8.15 -26.91
N SER A 19 -9.12 -7.76 -26.05
CA SER A 19 -7.82 -8.42 -25.98
C SER A 19 -7.88 -9.78 -25.30
N ARG A 20 -8.80 -9.97 -24.34
CA ARG A 20 -8.83 -11.17 -23.48
C ARG A 20 -9.83 -12.22 -23.92
N TYR A 21 -10.98 -11.81 -24.45
CA TYR A 21 -12.15 -12.68 -24.57
C TYR A 21 -12.73 -12.71 -25.98
N THR A 22 -13.36 -13.81 -26.35
CA THR A 22 -14.24 -13.95 -27.53
C THR A 22 -15.58 -13.25 -27.31
N PHE A 23 -16.43 -13.15 -28.33
CA PHE A 23 -17.76 -12.52 -28.18
C PHE A 23 -18.62 -13.24 -27.12
N ASP A 24 -18.68 -14.57 -27.17
CA ASP A 24 -19.46 -15.37 -26.22
C ASP A 24 -18.93 -15.24 -24.77
N GLU A 25 -17.62 -15.15 -24.61
CA GLU A 25 -16.99 -14.93 -23.29
C GLU A 25 -17.23 -13.51 -22.78
N ILE A 26 -17.28 -12.50 -23.66
CA ILE A 26 -17.66 -11.13 -23.29
C ILE A 26 -19.09 -11.12 -22.77
N ASP A 27 -20.02 -11.81 -23.44
CA ASP A 27 -21.41 -11.89 -22.98
C ASP A 27 -21.52 -12.60 -21.63
N SER A 28 -20.81 -13.73 -21.49
CA SER A 28 -20.74 -14.48 -20.24
C SER A 28 -20.13 -13.66 -19.10
N PHE A 29 -19.18 -12.77 -19.40
CA PHE A 29 -18.60 -11.86 -18.43
C PHE A 29 -19.56 -10.72 -18.06
N LEU A 30 -20.19 -10.09 -19.05
CA LEU A 30 -21.04 -8.91 -18.84
C LEU A 30 -22.38 -9.25 -18.17
N VAL A 31 -22.90 -10.46 -18.38
CA VAL A 31 -24.15 -10.91 -17.73
C VAL A 31 -24.03 -10.97 -16.21
N GLU A 32 -22.85 -11.26 -15.65
CA GLU A 32 -22.58 -11.22 -14.21
C GLU A 32 -22.74 -9.81 -13.60
N PHE A 33 -22.67 -8.77 -14.45
CA PHE A 33 -22.93 -7.38 -14.07
C PHE A 33 -24.35 -6.92 -14.44
N GLY A 34 -25.22 -7.83 -14.87
CA GLY A 34 -26.59 -7.54 -15.28
C GLY A 34 -26.70 -6.86 -16.65
N ILE A 35 -25.67 -6.99 -17.49
CA ILE A 35 -25.61 -6.36 -18.81
C ILE A 35 -25.92 -7.42 -19.87
N THR A 36 -26.94 -7.15 -20.69
CA THR A 36 -27.32 -8.05 -21.78
C THR A 36 -26.57 -7.73 -23.07
N PRO A 37 -26.37 -8.73 -23.95
CA PRO A 37 -25.84 -8.51 -25.29
C PRO A 37 -26.61 -7.41 -26.04
N PRO A 38 -25.93 -6.53 -26.80
CA PRO A 38 -26.58 -5.53 -27.64
C PRO A 38 -27.39 -6.20 -28.75
N SER A 39 -28.52 -5.59 -29.12
CA SER A 39 -29.44 -6.12 -30.15
C SER A 39 -28.78 -6.26 -31.53
N ASP A 40 -29.31 -7.17 -32.37
CA ASP A 40 -28.71 -7.57 -33.66
C ASP A 40 -28.07 -6.43 -34.46
N GLY A 41 -26.77 -6.58 -34.71
CA GLY A 41 -25.93 -5.66 -35.47
C GLY A 41 -24.71 -6.37 -36.03
N ASN A 42 -24.19 -5.90 -37.16
CA ASN A 42 -22.92 -6.38 -37.69
C ASN A 42 -21.78 -5.63 -37.01
N TRP A 43 -21.15 -6.26 -36.02
CA TRP A 43 -20.11 -5.65 -35.20
C TRP A 43 -18.73 -5.83 -35.81
N GLY A 44 -18.16 -4.75 -36.36
CA GLY A 44 -16.84 -4.78 -36.98
C GLY A 44 -15.67 -5.07 -36.02
N SER A 45 -15.90 -5.04 -34.70
CA SER A 45 -14.91 -5.45 -33.69
C SER A 45 -15.55 -5.71 -32.31
N LYS A 46 -14.89 -6.52 -31.47
CA LYS A 46 -15.28 -6.77 -30.07
C LYS A 46 -15.26 -5.49 -29.22
N TRP A 47 -14.40 -4.55 -29.56
CA TRP A 47 -14.33 -3.24 -28.91
C TRP A 47 -15.60 -2.43 -29.14
N VAL A 48 -16.07 -2.34 -30.39
CA VAL A 48 -17.32 -1.63 -30.73
C VAL A 48 -18.52 -2.32 -30.10
N TYR A 49 -18.56 -3.66 -30.16
CA TYR A 49 -19.56 -4.47 -29.50
C TYR A 49 -19.66 -4.19 -27.99
N SER A 50 -18.53 -4.28 -27.28
CA SER A 50 -18.47 -4.05 -25.84
C SER A 50 -18.88 -2.63 -25.47
N LYS A 51 -18.50 -1.63 -26.27
CA LYS A 51 -18.92 -0.24 -26.03
C LYS A 51 -20.43 -0.06 -26.17
N GLU A 52 -21.06 -0.77 -27.09
CA GLU A 52 -22.51 -0.71 -27.25
C GLU A 52 -23.22 -1.44 -26.11
N ALA A 53 -22.71 -2.61 -25.69
CA ALA A 53 -23.22 -3.34 -24.53
C ALA A 53 -23.17 -2.49 -23.24
N LEU A 54 -22.09 -1.72 -23.06
CA LEU A 54 -21.87 -0.84 -21.91
C LEU A 54 -22.60 0.52 -22.02
N ARG A 55 -23.32 0.78 -23.11
CA ARG A 55 -23.98 2.06 -23.34
C ARG A 55 -25.08 2.28 -22.31
N GLY A 56 -25.05 3.44 -21.64
CA GLY A 56 -26.07 3.81 -20.66
C GLY A 56 -25.94 3.12 -19.31
N CYS A 57 -24.95 2.23 -19.12
CA CYS A 57 -24.71 1.60 -17.83
C CYS A 57 -24.41 2.65 -16.73
N PRO A 58 -24.90 2.43 -15.50
CA PRO A 58 -24.57 3.26 -14.34
C PRO A 58 -23.06 3.40 -14.12
N GLU A 59 -22.62 4.51 -13.52
CA GLU A 59 -21.19 4.75 -13.26
C GLU A 59 -20.57 3.67 -12.37
N ASP A 60 -21.26 3.27 -11.31
CA ASP A 60 -20.83 2.21 -10.39
C ASP A 60 -20.64 0.86 -11.09
N THR A 61 -21.51 0.50 -12.04
CA THR A 61 -21.35 -0.72 -12.85
C THR A 61 -20.08 -0.66 -13.70
N ILE A 62 -19.82 0.47 -14.36
CA ILE A 62 -18.59 0.66 -15.16
C ILE A 62 -17.33 0.57 -14.29
N LEU A 63 -17.35 1.16 -13.10
CA LEU A 63 -16.23 1.10 -12.15
C LEU A 63 -15.99 -0.34 -11.65
N ARG A 64 -17.05 -1.10 -11.36
CA ARG A 64 -16.94 -2.51 -10.96
C ARG A 64 -16.34 -3.38 -12.05
N ILE A 65 -16.76 -3.19 -13.30
CA ILE A 65 -16.21 -3.93 -14.45
C ILE A 65 -14.72 -3.59 -14.64
N ALA A 66 -14.36 -2.31 -14.57
CA ALA A 66 -12.95 -1.90 -14.65
C ALA A 66 -12.10 -2.54 -13.53
N SER A 67 -12.63 -2.58 -12.31
CA SER A 67 -11.98 -3.22 -11.16
C SER A 67 -11.78 -4.72 -11.39
N GLU A 68 -12.79 -5.44 -11.89
CA GLU A 68 -12.71 -6.88 -12.18
C GLU A 68 -11.68 -7.20 -13.26
N LEU A 69 -11.57 -6.34 -14.27
CA LEU A 69 -10.56 -6.47 -15.33
C LEU A 69 -9.14 -6.08 -14.86
N GLY A 70 -8.98 -5.62 -13.62
CA GLY A 70 -7.71 -5.16 -13.06
C GLY A 70 -7.26 -3.83 -13.66
N MET A 71 -8.19 -3.02 -14.19
CA MET A 71 -7.88 -1.74 -14.80
C MET A 71 -7.75 -0.64 -13.73
N PRO A 72 -6.76 0.26 -13.85
CA PRO A 72 -6.64 1.40 -12.96
C PRO A 72 -7.76 2.41 -13.24
N VAL A 73 -8.79 2.41 -12.39
CA VAL A 73 -9.89 3.38 -12.43
C VAL A 73 -9.49 4.64 -11.67
N GLY A 74 -9.20 5.72 -12.38
CA GLY A 74 -8.64 6.94 -11.79
C GLY A 74 -9.60 7.70 -10.87
N GLY A 75 -9.11 8.05 -9.67
CA GLY A 75 -9.65 9.12 -8.80
C GLY A 75 -9.90 8.72 -7.35
N ALA A 76 -10.09 7.43 -7.07
CA ALA A 76 -10.04 6.89 -5.72
C ALA A 76 -8.82 5.96 -5.64
N PRO A 77 -8.08 5.95 -4.53
CA PRO A 77 -7.02 4.98 -4.36
C PRO A 77 -7.65 3.58 -4.45
N ALA A 78 -7.20 2.80 -5.43
CA ALA A 78 -7.52 1.39 -5.54
C ALA A 78 -6.90 0.63 -4.36
N SER A 79 -7.42 0.77 -3.13
CA SER A 79 -6.78 0.13 -1.97
C SER A 79 -7.43 0.25 -0.59
N ALA A 80 -8.47 1.05 -0.39
CA ALA A 80 -9.11 1.11 0.94
C ALA A 80 -9.70 -0.27 1.36
N SER A 81 -9.87 -1.19 0.40
CA SER A 81 -10.33 -2.56 0.58
C SER A 81 -9.23 -3.63 0.44
N LEU A 82 -7.97 -3.26 0.22
CA LEU A 82 -6.91 -4.24 0.24
C LEU A 82 -6.67 -4.63 1.70
N ALA A 83 -7.01 -5.87 2.04
CA ALA A 83 -6.68 -6.44 3.35
C ALA A 83 -5.19 -6.17 3.63
N PRO A 84 -4.80 -5.88 4.89
CA PRO A 84 -3.40 -5.74 5.24
C PRO A 84 -2.60 -6.96 4.78
N PRO A 85 -1.31 -6.80 4.45
CA PRO A 85 -0.43 -7.92 4.12
C PRO A 85 -0.51 -9.01 5.21
N LYS A 86 -0.12 -10.24 4.88
CA LYS A 86 -0.26 -11.41 5.79
C LYS A 86 0.35 -11.14 7.17
N ASN A 87 1.44 -10.39 7.24
CA ASN A 87 2.13 -10.06 8.49
C ASN A 87 1.40 -9.04 9.39
N TRP A 88 0.39 -8.35 8.87
CA TRP A 88 -0.47 -7.40 9.61
C TRP A 88 -1.93 -7.82 9.63
N SER A 89 -2.26 -8.99 9.07
CA SER A 89 -3.61 -9.52 9.12
C SER A 89 -4.03 -9.73 10.58
N GLY A 90 -5.14 -9.10 10.99
CA GLY A 90 -5.70 -9.22 12.34
C GLY A 90 -4.91 -8.55 13.47
N THR A 91 -3.76 -7.91 13.21
CA THR A 91 -3.01 -7.20 14.27
C THR A 91 -3.66 -5.84 14.57
N LYS A 92 -3.74 -5.47 15.86
CA LYS A 92 -4.05 -4.09 16.26
C LYS A 92 -2.80 -3.30 16.68
N ALA A 93 -1.62 -3.93 16.65
CA ALA A 93 -0.34 -3.23 16.80
C ALA A 93 -0.19 -2.10 15.75
N PHE A 94 0.63 -1.11 16.10
CA PHE A 94 0.96 0.02 15.23
C PHE A 94 1.80 -0.44 14.04
N ARG A 95 1.33 -0.19 12.83
CA ARG A 95 1.93 -0.71 11.59
C ARG A 95 2.99 0.24 11.07
N LEU A 96 4.25 -0.20 11.11
CA LEU A 96 5.37 0.59 10.64
C LEU A 96 6.02 -0.05 9.41
N PHE A 97 6.02 0.66 8.29
CA PHE A 97 6.76 0.22 7.10
C PHE A 97 8.25 0.62 7.23
N ILE A 98 9.16 -0.32 7.00
CA ILE A 98 10.62 -0.13 7.13
C ILE A 98 11.28 -0.31 5.75
N SER A 99 11.51 0.81 5.07
CA SER A 99 12.22 0.87 3.79
C SER A 99 13.74 0.83 4.01
N HIS A 100 14.42 -0.03 3.25
CA HIS A 100 15.86 -0.26 3.31
C HIS A 100 16.33 -0.90 2.01
N LEU A 101 17.64 -0.86 1.73
CA LEU A 101 18.24 -1.65 0.67
C LEU A 101 18.17 -3.15 0.99
N ALA A 102 17.91 -3.99 -0.02
CA ALA A 102 17.82 -5.45 0.17
C ALA A 102 19.02 -6.06 0.92
N VAL A 103 20.24 -5.59 0.59
CA VAL A 103 21.49 -6.04 1.25
C VAL A 103 21.56 -5.69 2.75
N GLU A 104 20.71 -4.77 3.21
CA GLU A 104 20.66 -4.28 4.59
C GLU A 104 19.52 -4.87 5.41
N LYS A 105 18.90 -5.96 4.93
CA LYS A 105 17.78 -6.66 5.57
C LYS A 105 18.05 -7.04 7.03
N ALA A 106 19.28 -7.43 7.35
CA ALA A 106 19.65 -7.76 8.72
C ALA A 106 19.45 -6.56 9.69
N LYS A 107 19.81 -5.35 9.25
CA LYS A 107 19.64 -4.12 10.05
C LYS A 107 18.15 -3.77 10.21
N ALA A 108 17.38 -3.89 9.14
CA ALA A 108 15.94 -3.62 9.17
C ALA A 108 15.18 -4.62 10.05
N LYS A 109 15.51 -5.92 9.96
CA LYS A 109 14.96 -6.95 10.84
C LYS A 109 15.31 -6.69 12.30
N ARG A 110 16.57 -6.33 12.58
CA ARG A 110 17.00 -5.99 13.94
C ARG A 110 16.21 -4.81 14.52
N LEU A 111 15.99 -3.77 13.71
CA LEU A 111 15.18 -2.62 14.12
C LEU A 111 13.72 -3.02 14.39
N LYS A 112 13.13 -3.81 13.50
CA LYS A 112 11.78 -4.37 13.69
C LYS A 112 11.67 -5.11 15.03
N ASP A 113 12.61 -5.99 15.34
CA ASP A 113 12.59 -6.78 16.57
C ASP A 113 12.72 -5.88 17.82
N CYS A 114 13.53 -4.82 17.76
CA CYS A 114 13.65 -3.83 18.83
C CYS A 114 12.39 -2.95 19.02
N LEU A 115 11.59 -2.79 17.97
CA LEU A 115 10.36 -1.98 18.00
C LEU A 115 9.16 -2.77 18.53
N ALA A 116 9.18 -4.10 18.44
CA ALA A 116 8.09 -4.96 18.87
C ALA A 116 7.64 -4.68 20.33
N PRO A 117 8.52 -4.52 21.34
CA PRO A 117 8.11 -4.20 22.71
C PRO A 117 7.33 -2.88 22.88
N TYR A 118 7.39 -1.98 21.90
CA TYR A 118 6.73 -0.68 21.92
C TYR A 118 5.34 -0.68 21.28
N GLY A 119 4.77 -1.84 20.95
CA GLY A 119 3.46 -1.91 20.28
C GLY A 119 3.55 -1.81 18.77
N VAL A 120 4.74 -1.90 18.19
CA VAL A 120 4.99 -1.60 16.77
C VAL A 120 5.26 -2.88 15.97
N ALA A 121 4.38 -3.17 15.01
CA ALA A 121 4.52 -4.25 14.04
C ALA A 121 5.25 -3.75 12.78
N GLY A 122 6.56 -4.03 12.69
CA GLY A 122 7.37 -3.67 11.53
C GLY A 122 7.13 -4.57 10.30
N PHE A 123 6.87 -3.95 9.15
CA PHE A 123 6.97 -4.56 7.81
C PHE A 123 8.34 -4.23 7.23
N VAL A 124 9.15 -5.26 6.99
CA VAL A 124 10.50 -5.15 6.43
C VAL A 124 10.40 -5.48 4.95
N ALA A 125 10.45 -4.47 4.10
CA ALA A 125 10.31 -4.64 2.66
C ALA A 125 11.59 -5.19 2.03
N HIS A 126 11.48 -6.07 1.02
CA HIS A 126 12.57 -6.68 0.22
C HIS A 126 13.09 -8.07 0.66
N GLU A 127 13.12 -8.97 -0.34
CA GLU A 127 14.10 -10.05 -0.52
C GLU A 127 14.79 -9.82 -1.87
N ASP A 128 15.96 -10.42 -2.06
CA ASP A 128 16.71 -10.35 -3.32
C ASP A 128 15.84 -10.68 -4.55
N ILE A 129 16.16 -9.98 -5.62
CA ILE A 129 15.41 -9.81 -6.86
C ILE A 129 14.96 -11.14 -7.48
N HIS A 130 13.70 -11.51 -7.25
CA HIS A 130 12.82 -12.15 -8.23
C HIS A 130 11.37 -11.76 -7.91
N PRO A 131 10.86 -10.65 -8.48
CA PRO A 131 9.50 -10.20 -8.22
C PRO A 131 8.51 -11.21 -8.80
N THR A 132 7.87 -12.00 -7.94
CA THR A 132 6.60 -12.63 -8.27
C THR A 132 5.49 -11.58 -8.12
N LEU A 133 4.46 -11.65 -8.96
CA LEU A 133 3.32 -10.71 -8.94
C LEU A 133 2.67 -10.61 -7.54
N GLU A 134 2.68 -11.72 -6.79
CA GLU A 134 2.14 -11.75 -5.42
C GLU A 134 2.94 -10.88 -4.43
N TRP A 135 4.26 -10.81 -4.56
CA TRP A 135 5.09 -10.06 -3.61
C TRP A 135 4.96 -8.55 -3.77
N GLN A 136 4.95 -8.05 -5.00
CA GLN A 136 4.68 -6.63 -5.27
C GLN A 136 3.34 -6.22 -4.65
N SER A 137 2.33 -7.08 -4.78
CA SER A 137 1.01 -6.82 -4.19
C SER A 137 1.05 -6.76 -2.65
N GLU A 138 1.88 -7.54 -1.95
CA GLU A 138 2.06 -7.43 -0.49
C GLU A 138 2.72 -6.11 -0.08
N ILE A 139 3.70 -5.63 -0.85
CA ILE A 139 4.35 -4.34 -0.58
C ILE A 139 3.34 -3.20 -0.75
N GLU A 140 2.57 -3.21 -1.84
CA GLU A 140 1.52 -2.21 -2.08
C GLU A 140 0.47 -2.25 -0.96
N ARG A 141 0.02 -3.45 -0.55
CA ARG A 141 -0.87 -3.63 0.61
C ARG A 141 -0.27 -3.01 1.88
N ALA A 142 1.01 -3.23 2.15
CA ALA A 142 1.69 -2.68 3.31
C ALA A 142 1.79 -1.14 3.24
N LEU A 143 2.17 -0.59 2.09
CA LEU A 143 2.24 0.86 1.88
C LEU A 143 0.87 1.53 2.08
N TRP A 144 -0.21 0.85 1.71
CA TRP A 144 -1.57 1.34 1.95
C TRP A 144 -2.01 1.26 3.40
N ALA A 145 -1.66 0.16 4.09
CA ALA A 145 -2.14 -0.16 5.43
C ALA A 145 -1.26 0.41 6.57
N MET A 146 -0.11 1.02 6.27
CA MET A 146 0.83 1.51 7.27
C MET A 146 0.31 2.75 8.02
N ASP A 147 0.63 2.83 9.30
CA ASP A 147 0.35 3.98 10.17
C ASP A 147 1.50 5.02 10.08
N ALA A 148 2.74 4.55 9.90
CA ALA A 148 3.92 5.38 9.64
C ALA A 148 4.97 4.66 8.80
N PHE A 149 6.01 5.40 8.42
CA PHE A 149 7.09 4.96 7.55
C PHE A 149 8.46 5.33 8.11
N VAL A 150 9.41 4.40 8.05
CA VAL A 150 10.83 4.62 8.35
C VAL A 150 11.68 4.29 7.13
N ALA A 151 12.59 5.19 6.76
CA ALA A 151 13.63 4.95 5.75
C ALA A 151 15.00 4.82 6.40
N ILE A 152 15.71 3.72 6.14
CA ILE A 152 17.08 3.47 6.59
C ILE A 152 18.07 3.89 5.50
N HIS A 153 18.66 5.08 5.64
CA HIS A 153 19.58 5.68 4.67
C HIS A 153 21.01 5.16 4.86
N THR A 154 21.27 3.96 4.34
CA THR A 154 22.61 3.43 4.10
C THR A 154 23.17 3.93 2.77
N PRO A 155 24.49 3.81 2.51
CA PRO A 155 25.05 4.16 1.20
C PRO A 155 24.28 3.49 0.05
N ASP A 156 24.02 4.25 -1.00
CA ASP A 156 23.27 3.89 -2.21
C ASP A 156 21.73 3.80 -2.03
N PHE A 157 21.19 4.19 -0.87
CA PHE A 157 19.75 4.21 -0.65
C PHE A 157 19.04 5.16 -1.63
N SER A 158 19.59 6.35 -1.88
CA SER A 158 19.04 7.30 -2.85
C SER A 158 19.02 6.78 -4.29
N LYS A 159 19.86 5.79 -4.61
CA LYS A 159 19.97 5.22 -5.96
C LYS A 159 18.97 4.09 -6.21
N SER A 160 18.39 3.53 -5.16
CA SER A 160 17.39 2.46 -5.27
C SER A 160 16.05 3.01 -5.75
N ILE A 161 15.66 2.65 -6.97
CA ILE A 161 14.37 3.04 -7.58
C ILE A 161 13.20 2.65 -6.66
N TRP A 162 13.24 1.45 -6.09
CA TRP A 162 12.18 0.96 -5.21
C TRP A 162 12.09 1.75 -3.90
N CYS A 163 13.22 1.98 -3.23
CA CYS A 163 13.24 2.78 -2.00
C CYS A 163 12.71 4.21 -2.25
N GLN A 164 13.05 4.80 -3.40
CA GLN A 164 12.52 6.12 -3.77
C GLN A 164 11.02 6.11 -4.08
N GLN A 165 10.51 5.04 -4.72
CA GLN A 165 9.07 4.86 -4.92
C GLN A 165 8.32 4.69 -3.60
N GLU A 166 8.83 3.89 -2.68
CA GLU A 166 8.25 3.70 -1.34
C GLU A 166 8.19 5.02 -0.55
N VAL A 167 9.29 5.79 -0.56
CA VAL A 167 9.34 7.14 0.04
C VAL A 167 8.32 8.07 -0.61
N GLY A 168 8.25 8.09 -1.94
CA GLY A 168 7.28 8.89 -2.70
C GLY A 168 5.83 8.52 -2.36
N PHE A 169 5.56 7.23 -2.20
CA PHE A 169 4.25 6.73 -1.80
C PHE A 169 3.88 7.19 -0.39
N ALA A 170 4.80 7.04 0.58
CA ALA A 170 4.58 7.48 1.96
C ALA A 170 4.33 8.99 2.05
N LEU A 171 5.04 9.78 1.23
CA LEU A 171 4.80 11.22 1.09
C LEU A 171 3.39 11.51 0.56
N GLY A 172 2.97 10.82 -0.50
CA GLY A 172 1.63 10.95 -1.08
C GLY A 172 0.51 10.53 -0.12
N ARG A 173 0.77 9.54 0.73
CA ARG A 173 -0.11 9.08 1.81
C ARG A 173 -0.22 10.08 2.98
N GLY A 174 0.72 11.01 3.12
CA GLY A 174 0.75 11.99 4.21
C GLY A 174 1.04 11.41 5.61
N VAL A 175 1.50 10.16 5.69
CA VAL A 175 1.85 9.52 6.98
C VAL A 175 3.10 10.12 7.60
N LYS A 176 3.36 9.84 8.88
CA LYS A 176 4.62 10.21 9.52
C LYS A 176 5.77 9.46 8.85
N ILE A 177 6.76 10.21 8.35
CA ILE A 177 8.01 9.66 7.80
C ILE A 177 9.14 9.98 8.78
N ILE A 178 9.94 8.97 9.09
CA ILE A 178 11.13 9.08 9.94
C ILE A 178 12.33 8.61 9.12
N SER A 179 13.32 9.49 8.95
CA SER A 179 14.58 9.15 8.28
C SER A 179 15.62 8.71 9.31
N LEU A 180 16.16 7.49 9.17
CA LEU A 180 17.27 6.98 9.96
C LEU A 180 18.56 7.03 9.12
N ARG A 181 19.46 7.94 9.45
CA ARG A 181 20.75 8.11 8.77
C ARG A 181 21.76 7.05 9.22
N MET A 182 22.23 6.24 8.26
CA MET A 182 23.20 5.16 8.43
C MET A 182 24.30 5.19 7.36
N GLY A 183 24.86 6.37 7.09
CA GLY A 183 25.95 6.55 6.14
C GLY A 183 25.58 7.43 4.94
N GLU A 184 24.29 7.68 4.75
CA GLU A 184 23.78 8.60 3.72
C GLU A 184 22.74 9.55 4.30
N ASP A 185 22.75 10.81 3.88
CA ASP A 185 21.73 11.79 4.27
C ASP A 185 20.43 11.57 3.46
N PRO A 186 19.24 11.78 4.06
CA PRO A 186 17.99 11.72 3.32
C PRO A 186 17.97 12.75 2.18
N THR A 187 17.57 12.30 0.99
CA THR A 187 17.50 13.12 -0.21
C THR A 187 16.05 13.47 -0.58
N GLY A 188 15.87 14.45 -1.47
CA GLY A 188 14.55 14.88 -1.93
C GLY A 188 13.71 15.55 -0.83
N PHE A 189 12.38 15.40 -0.92
CA PHE A 189 11.44 16.11 -0.04
C PHE A 189 11.51 15.72 1.43
N ILE A 190 12.05 14.54 1.76
CA ILE A 190 12.26 14.09 3.15
C ILE A 190 13.55 14.64 3.76
N GLY A 191 14.46 15.21 2.96
CA GLY A 191 15.69 15.84 3.44
C GLY A 191 15.49 17.13 4.22
N LYS A 192 14.30 17.73 4.15
CA LYS A 192 13.94 18.95 4.91
C LYS A 192 13.76 18.71 6.41
N HIS A 193 13.60 17.45 6.82
CA HIS A 193 13.41 17.07 8.22
C HIS A 193 14.69 16.45 8.77
N GLN A 194 15.00 16.75 10.04
CA GLN A 194 16.17 16.19 10.70
C GLN A 194 16.06 14.67 10.82
N ALA A 195 17.05 13.95 10.29
CA ALA A 195 17.15 12.51 10.41
C ALA A 195 17.68 12.09 11.78
N ILE A 196 17.20 10.95 12.28
CA ILE A 196 17.80 10.26 13.42
C ILE A 196 19.19 9.79 12.98
N ALA A 197 20.23 10.18 13.70
CA ALA A 197 21.58 9.71 13.43
C ALA A 197 21.85 8.40 14.20
N ARG A 198 22.16 7.31 13.49
CA ARG A 198 22.53 6.04 14.11
C ARG A 198 23.74 6.17 15.03
N ARG A 199 24.84 6.77 14.52
CA ARG A 199 26.14 6.86 15.20
C ARG A 199 26.55 5.49 15.79
N ASN A 200 27.11 5.48 17.01
CA ASN A 200 27.51 4.27 17.74
C ASN A 200 26.44 3.74 18.70
N ARG A 201 25.18 4.17 18.54
CA ARG A 201 24.11 3.73 19.44
C ARG A 201 23.82 2.23 19.21
N PRO A 202 23.17 1.51 20.13
CA PRO A 202 22.53 0.22 19.89
C PRO A 202 21.15 0.39 19.19
N ALA A 203 20.57 -0.68 18.66
CA ALA A 203 19.31 -0.61 17.91
C ALA A 203 18.12 -0.28 18.84
N GLU A 204 18.23 -0.67 20.10
CA GLU A 204 17.30 -0.41 21.19
C GLU A 204 17.10 1.09 21.42
N ASP A 205 18.19 1.86 21.48
CA ASP A 205 18.13 3.31 21.65
C ASP A 205 17.44 3.99 20.46
N ILE A 206 17.63 3.44 19.25
CA ILE A 206 16.98 3.96 18.04
C ILE A 206 15.51 3.60 18.03
N ALA A 207 15.16 2.38 18.42
CA ALA A 207 13.77 1.95 18.53
C ALA A 207 13.01 2.77 19.58
N LYS A 208 13.65 3.06 20.72
CA LYS A 208 13.10 3.95 21.74
C LYS A 208 12.83 5.35 21.16
N GLU A 209 13.82 5.97 20.51
CA GLU A 209 13.64 7.30 19.93
C GLU A 209 12.56 7.32 18.84
N ILE A 210 12.48 6.29 18.00
CA ILE A 210 11.40 6.15 17.01
C ILE A 210 10.05 6.05 17.73
N SER A 211 9.93 5.25 18.79
CA SER A 211 8.70 5.16 19.58
C SER A 211 8.32 6.50 20.21
N ASP A 212 9.29 7.26 20.72
CA ASP A 212 9.05 8.57 21.33
C ASP A 212 8.55 9.56 20.26
N ILE A 213 9.19 9.61 19.09
CA ILE A 213 8.78 10.43 17.94
C ILE A 213 7.35 10.08 17.47
N LEU A 214 6.99 8.79 17.48
CA LEU A 214 5.64 8.34 17.11
C LEU A 214 4.61 8.66 18.20
N ALA A 215 4.99 8.67 19.48
CA ALA A 215 4.11 9.04 20.58
C ALA A 215 3.84 10.56 20.61
N ASP A 216 4.82 11.38 20.22
CA ASP A 216 4.72 12.84 20.24
C ASP A 216 4.04 13.42 18.98
N ASP A 217 3.86 12.62 17.92
CA ASP A 217 3.23 13.09 16.68
C ASP A 217 1.71 12.87 16.70
N PRO A 218 0.89 13.93 16.48
CA PRO A 218 -0.56 13.87 16.57
C PRO A 218 -1.21 12.95 15.52
N ARG A 219 -0.49 12.58 14.45
CA ARG A 219 -0.98 11.64 13.44
C ARG A 219 -0.86 10.19 13.89
N THR A 220 0.02 9.89 14.85
CA THR A 220 0.41 8.51 15.19
C THR A 220 0.14 8.15 16.65
N SER A 221 0.11 9.11 17.57
CA SER A 221 0.02 8.88 19.01
C SER A 221 -1.16 7.98 19.43
N ALA A 222 -2.38 8.34 19.01
CA ALA A 222 -3.59 7.58 19.35
C ALA A 222 -3.52 6.11 18.87
N ARG A 223 -3.04 5.89 17.65
CA ARG A 223 -2.91 4.55 17.06
C ARG A 223 -1.80 3.74 17.74
N LEU A 224 -0.72 4.40 18.15
CA LEU A 224 0.38 3.75 18.87
C LEU A 224 -0.07 3.29 20.25
N ASP A 225 -0.86 4.10 20.95
CA ASP A 225 -1.41 3.75 22.26
C ASP A 225 -2.35 2.54 22.19
N GLU A 226 -3.18 2.44 21.14
CA GLU A 226 -3.96 1.23 20.87
C GLU A 226 -3.07 -0.01 20.70
N GLY A 227 -1.97 0.12 19.94
CA GLY A 227 -1.03 -0.97 19.72
C GLY A 227 -0.31 -1.42 20.99
N LYS A 228 0.05 -0.48 21.88
CA LYS A 228 0.69 -0.78 23.17
C LYS A 228 -0.21 -1.59 24.10
N ARG A 229 -1.52 -1.29 24.12
CA ARG A 229 -2.50 -2.01 24.96
C ARG A 229 -2.63 -3.50 24.63
N GLU A 230 -2.26 -3.94 23.42
CA GLU A 230 -2.23 -5.37 23.09
C GLU A 230 -0.99 -6.11 23.64
N ILE A 231 0.12 -5.40 23.87
CA ILE A 231 1.37 -5.99 24.37
C ILE A 231 1.41 -6.05 25.89
N SER A 232 0.59 -5.24 26.58
CA SER A 232 0.28 -5.44 27.99
C SER A 232 -0.89 -6.42 28.12
N PRO A 233 -0.68 -7.75 28.22
CA PRO A 233 -1.74 -8.62 28.71
C PRO A 233 -2.14 -8.11 30.09
N HIS A 234 -3.45 -8.10 30.35
CA HIS A 234 -4.08 -7.71 31.61
C HIS A 234 -3.16 -7.82 32.84
N ILE A 235 -2.67 -6.68 33.34
CA ILE A 235 -2.63 -6.51 34.78
C ILE A 235 -4.06 -6.09 35.11
N GLU A 236 -4.90 -7.06 35.47
CA GLU A 236 -6.12 -6.76 36.23
C GLU A 236 -5.66 -6.16 37.56
N ASP A 237 -5.48 -4.85 37.57
CA ASP A 237 -5.13 -4.05 38.75
C ASP A 237 -6.39 -3.82 39.61
N ASN A 238 -7.15 -4.89 39.89
CA ASN A 238 -8.32 -4.90 40.76
C ASN A 238 -8.47 -6.26 41.47
N LEU A 239 -7.54 -6.57 42.37
CA LEU A 239 -7.81 -7.46 43.49
C LEU A 239 -7.39 -6.75 44.78
N PRO A 240 -8.33 -6.17 45.55
CA PRO A 240 -8.03 -5.73 46.90
C PRO A 240 -7.89 -6.96 47.81
N PHE A 241 -6.66 -7.35 48.12
CA PHE A 241 -6.30 -8.08 49.35
C PHE A 241 -4.98 -7.54 49.90
#